data_AF-A0A0L0RCF3-F1
#
_entry.id   AF-A0A0L0RCF3-F1
#
_cell.length_a   1.000
_cell.length_b   1.000
_cell.length_c   1.000
_cell.angle_alpha   90.00
_cell.angle_beta   90.00
_cell.angle_gamma   90.00
#
_symmetry.space_group_name_H-M   'P 1'
#
loop_
_entity.id
_entity.type
_entity.pdbx_description
1 polymer ?
#
loop_
_entity_poly.entity_id
_entity_poly.type
_entity_poly.pdbx_seq_one_letter_code
_entity_poly.pdbx_strand_id
1 'polypeptide(L)'
;MTISQQAFLRDAMRRLNLTRDVFATRIGVKRRALDTWLLPEGSQEFRAMPEVVQRFVSEIVQNGVLLEKYTQSVQDGPLRERIAVEGKNQLLSVDQFTRESVEDLFRVADMMQPIARRQKVSRVLEGAVLGNLFFEASTRTRVSFGSAFCRLGGSVCDTTGFTFSSMAKGESIYDTSRVMSGYVDAMVIRHPEQGSVAEFARATNIPVVNGGDGPGEHPSQALLDLYTILTEFSRLGKLLDGAHIAMVGDLKYGRTVHSLIKLMALYKNVKFSLVSPKGLEMPSYIIEQASRNGNIIEQKTSLAEGLAGADVIYATRVQKERFANEENEGYTPDFQINRAIIDAYCSPETIVMHPLPRDSRPGANDLSVDLNHDPRLAIFRQTDNGIPIRMAIFAVLLGVEGLVQHSLRDVTWQHPSHVGPDDSVFHGLE
;
A
#
# COMPACT_ATOMS: atom_id res chain seq x y z
N MET A 1 -31.49 -37.77 -2.75
CA MET A 1 -30.95 -38.01 -1.40
C MET A 1 -30.21 -36.77 -0.98
N THR A 2 -30.60 -36.12 0.11
CA THR A 2 -29.89 -34.97 0.68
C THR A 2 -28.51 -35.43 1.15
N ILE A 3 -27.46 -34.89 0.54
CA ILE A 3 -26.06 -35.17 0.95
C ILE A 3 -25.89 -34.66 2.38
N SER A 4 -25.34 -35.49 3.27
CA SER A 4 -25.09 -35.06 4.66
C SER A 4 -24.06 -33.93 4.68
N GLN A 5 -24.18 -33.00 5.63
CA GLN A 5 -23.24 -31.87 5.79
C GLN A 5 -21.78 -32.34 5.85
N GLN A 6 -21.53 -33.44 6.57
CA GLN A 6 -20.21 -34.04 6.68
C GLN A 6 -19.67 -34.48 5.31
N ALA A 7 -20.51 -35.14 4.50
CA ALA A 7 -20.12 -35.57 3.15
C ALA A 7 -19.91 -34.38 2.21
N PHE A 8 -20.77 -33.35 2.31
CA PHE A 8 -20.66 -32.10 1.55
C PHE A 8 -19.33 -31.38 1.83
N LEU A 9 -18.97 -31.20 3.10
CA LEU A 9 -17.73 -30.52 3.49
C LEU A 9 -16.48 -31.32 3.11
N ARG A 10 -16.52 -32.65 3.21
CA ARG A 10 -15.41 -33.52 2.75
C ARG A 10 -15.22 -33.46 1.24
N ASP A 11 -16.31 -33.44 0.47
CA ASP A 11 -16.25 -33.29 -0.98
C ASP A 11 -15.74 -31.90 -1.38
N ALA A 12 -16.19 -30.84 -0.72
CA ALA A 12 -15.71 -29.48 -0.93
C ALA A 12 -14.19 -29.36 -0.69
N MET A 13 -13.70 -29.85 0.46
CA MET A 13 -12.26 -29.87 0.76
C MET A 13 -11.46 -30.68 -0.26
N ARG A 14 -11.99 -31.82 -0.71
CA ARG A 14 -11.36 -32.66 -1.73
C ARG A 14 -11.27 -31.94 -3.09
N ARG A 15 -12.34 -31.30 -3.55
CA ARG A 15 -12.37 -30.58 -4.83
C ARG A 15 -11.50 -29.34 -4.84
N LEU A 16 -11.38 -28.68 -3.69
CA LEU A 16 -10.52 -27.52 -3.50
C LEU A 16 -9.06 -27.90 -3.21
N ASN A 17 -8.77 -29.19 -3.00
CA ASN A 17 -7.47 -29.70 -2.59
C ASN A 17 -6.92 -29.01 -1.32
N LEU A 18 -7.80 -28.72 -0.35
CA LEU A 18 -7.45 -28.01 0.89
C LEU A 18 -7.44 -28.93 2.09
N THR A 19 -6.47 -28.73 2.99
CA THR A 19 -6.50 -29.31 4.33
C THR A 19 -7.60 -28.65 5.17
N ARG A 20 -8.00 -29.28 6.28
CA ARG A 20 -9.05 -28.73 7.17
C ARG A 20 -8.70 -27.34 7.70
N ASP A 21 -7.42 -27.11 8.02
CA ASP A 21 -6.94 -25.84 8.56
C ASP A 21 -7.05 -24.70 7.54
N VAL A 22 -6.59 -24.97 6.31
CA VAL A 22 -6.65 -23.99 5.22
C VAL A 22 -8.09 -23.75 4.82
N PHE A 23 -8.91 -24.80 4.74
CA PHE A 23 -10.33 -24.68 4.41
C PHE A 23 -11.11 -23.85 5.44
N ALA A 24 -10.90 -24.08 6.75
CA ALA A 24 -11.54 -23.28 7.81
C ALA A 24 -11.19 -21.79 7.70
N THR A 25 -9.90 -21.49 7.53
CA THR A 25 -9.39 -20.13 7.35
C THR A 25 -10.01 -19.47 6.12
N ARG A 26 -10.12 -20.22 5.03
CA ARG A 26 -10.58 -19.72 3.73
C ARG A 26 -12.08 -19.44 3.68
N ILE A 27 -12.88 -20.14 4.47
CA ILE A 27 -14.32 -19.87 4.61
C ILE A 27 -14.63 -18.92 5.79
N GLY A 28 -13.61 -18.34 6.42
CA GLY A 28 -13.76 -17.34 7.48
C GLY A 28 -14.24 -17.90 8.82
N VAL A 29 -13.95 -19.17 9.12
CA VAL A 29 -14.44 -19.84 10.35
C VAL A 29 -13.27 -20.39 11.17
N LYS A 30 -13.46 -20.47 12.49
CA LYS A 30 -12.48 -21.12 13.37
C LYS A 30 -12.41 -22.61 13.05
N ARG A 31 -11.21 -23.21 13.05
CA ARG A 31 -10.99 -24.66 12.87
C ARG A 31 -11.92 -25.51 13.76
N ARG A 32 -12.07 -25.12 15.03
CA ARG A 32 -12.95 -25.79 15.99
C ARG A 32 -14.42 -25.84 15.54
N ALA A 33 -14.91 -24.79 14.88
CA ALA A 33 -16.27 -24.75 14.35
C ALA A 33 -16.42 -25.73 13.18
N LEU A 34 -15.46 -25.72 12.24
CA LEU A 34 -15.43 -26.69 11.13
C LEU A 34 -15.36 -28.14 11.64
N ASP A 35 -14.56 -28.41 12.69
CA ASP A 35 -14.47 -29.75 13.28
C ASP A 35 -15.82 -30.22 13.83
N THR A 36 -16.60 -29.35 14.47
CA THR A 36 -17.97 -29.70 14.93
C THR A 36 -18.94 -29.98 13.78
N TRP A 37 -18.72 -29.40 12.60
CA TRP A 37 -19.54 -29.61 11.40
C TRP A 37 -19.20 -30.90 10.66
N LEU A 38 -17.98 -31.41 10.88
CA LEU A 38 -17.46 -32.65 10.30
C LEU A 38 -17.77 -33.89 11.15
N LEU A 39 -18.46 -33.74 12.28
CA LEU A 39 -18.93 -34.86 13.10
C LEU A 39 -20.21 -35.49 12.52
N PRO A 40 -20.48 -36.77 12.78
CA PRO A 40 -21.77 -37.39 12.48
C PRO A 40 -22.91 -36.71 13.27
N GLU A 41 -24.11 -36.63 12.68
CA GLU A 41 -25.29 -35.97 13.28
C GLU A 41 -25.69 -36.54 14.67
N GLY A 42 -25.27 -37.77 15.00
CA GLY A 42 -25.50 -38.40 16.31
C GLY A 42 -24.47 -38.08 17.40
N SER A 43 -23.46 -37.25 17.13
CA SER A 43 -22.43 -36.88 18.12
C SER A 43 -22.91 -35.75 19.05
N GLN A 44 -22.60 -35.81 20.35
CA GLN A 44 -22.96 -34.75 21.32
C GLN A 44 -22.37 -33.37 20.98
N GLU A 45 -21.21 -33.36 20.33
CA GLU A 45 -20.52 -32.13 19.93
C GLU A 45 -20.89 -31.66 18.52
N PHE A 46 -21.79 -32.37 17.83
CA PHE A 46 -22.25 -31.98 16.50
C PHE A 46 -22.92 -30.61 16.54
N ARG A 47 -22.60 -29.78 15.55
CA ARG A 47 -23.27 -28.50 15.31
C ARG A 47 -23.65 -28.40 13.84
N ALA A 48 -24.84 -27.87 13.56
CA ALA A 48 -25.24 -27.53 12.21
C ALA A 48 -24.39 -26.36 11.70
N MET A 49 -23.92 -26.47 10.47
CA MET A 49 -23.25 -25.39 9.76
C MET A 49 -24.29 -24.32 9.42
N PRO A 50 -24.01 -23.02 9.65
CA PRO A 50 -24.92 -21.96 9.28
C PRO A 50 -25.23 -21.96 7.77
N GLU A 51 -26.48 -21.69 7.39
CA GLU A 51 -26.90 -21.67 5.97
C GLU A 51 -26.06 -20.73 5.09
N VAL A 52 -25.62 -19.60 5.65
CA VAL A 52 -24.77 -18.62 4.95
C VAL A 52 -23.46 -19.27 4.52
N VAL A 53 -22.83 -20.06 5.40
CA VAL A 53 -21.58 -20.77 5.10
C VAL A 53 -21.84 -21.88 4.07
N GLN A 54 -22.97 -22.57 4.17
CA GLN A 54 -23.35 -23.60 3.21
C GLN A 54 -23.52 -23.05 1.79
N ARG A 55 -24.19 -21.90 1.65
CA ARG A 55 -24.38 -21.20 0.37
C ARG A 55 -23.04 -20.74 -0.20
N PHE A 56 -22.21 -20.13 0.64
CA PHE A 56 -20.86 -19.67 0.26
C PHE A 56 -19.97 -20.82 -0.25
N VAL A 57 -19.89 -21.93 0.49
CA VAL A 57 -19.10 -23.10 0.07
C VAL A 57 -19.65 -23.71 -1.21
N SER A 58 -20.97 -23.75 -1.37
CA SER A 58 -21.62 -24.27 -2.57
C SER A 58 -21.31 -23.41 -3.80
N GLU A 59 -21.32 -22.08 -3.65
CA GLU A 59 -20.98 -21.14 -4.71
C GLU A 59 -19.52 -21.30 -5.18
N ILE A 60 -18.59 -21.46 -4.23
CA ILE A 60 -17.16 -21.70 -4.53
C ILE A 60 -16.97 -23.01 -5.30
N VAL A 61 -17.62 -24.09 -4.88
CA VAL A 61 -17.41 -25.43 -5.45
C VAL A 61 -18.13 -25.61 -6.80
N GLN A 62 -19.23 -24.89 -7.04
CA GLN A 62 -20.01 -24.96 -8.27
C GLN A 62 -19.53 -23.99 -9.35
N ASN A 63 -18.87 -22.90 -8.97
CA ASN A 63 -18.33 -21.92 -9.92
C ASN A 63 -16.89 -22.27 -10.30
N GLY A 64 -16.67 -22.76 -11.52
CA GLY A 64 -15.35 -23.21 -12.00
C GLY A 64 -14.24 -22.16 -11.92
N VAL A 65 -14.57 -20.87 -12.06
CA VAL A 65 -13.59 -19.78 -11.95
C VAL A 65 -13.20 -19.52 -10.49
N LEU A 66 -14.15 -19.62 -9.57
CA LEU A 66 -13.86 -19.55 -8.12
C LEU A 66 -13.12 -20.81 -7.66
N LEU A 67 -13.49 -21.97 -8.17
CA LEU A 67 -12.79 -23.22 -7.90
C LEU A 67 -11.33 -23.14 -8.35
N GLU A 68 -11.05 -22.63 -9.55
CA GLU A 68 -9.69 -22.35 -10.03
C GLU A 68 -8.96 -21.34 -9.14
N LYS A 69 -9.59 -20.22 -8.77
CA LYS A 69 -8.97 -19.22 -7.88
C LYS A 69 -8.63 -19.78 -6.49
N TYR A 70 -9.44 -20.70 -5.97
CA TYR A 70 -9.22 -21.32 -4.66
C TYR A 70 -8.30 -22.55 -4.71
N THR A 71 -8.16 -23.19 -5.88
CA THR A 71 -7.18 -24.27 -6.10
C THR A 71 -5.81 -23.73 -6.51
N GLN A 72 -5.73 -22.55 -7.15
CA GLN A 72 -4.49 -21.90 -7.58
C GLN A 72 -3.81 -21.04 -6.51
N SER A 73 -4.48 -20.70 -5.39
CA SER A 73 -3.86 -19.95 -4.28
C SER A 73 -2.90 -20.78 -3.41
N VAL A 74 -2.27 -21.79 -4.01
CA VAL A 74 -1.10 -22.50 -3.48
C VAL A 74 0.12 -21.96 -4.25
N GLN A 75 0.36 -20.66 -4.14
CA GLN A 75 1.72 -20.14 -4.35
C GLN A 75 2.47 -20.47 -3.06
N ASP A 76 3.28 -21.52 -3.12
CA ASP A 76 4.03 -22.06 -1.98
C ASP A 76 4.98 -21.00 -1.39
N GLY A 77 4.82 -20.72 -0.09
CA GLY A 77 5.82 -20.01 0.71
C GLY A 77 5.33 -18.74 1.43
N PRO A 78 5.99 -18.35 2.54
CA PRO A 78 5.78 -17.09 3.23
C PRO A 78 5.79 -15.88 2.28
N LEU A 79 4.97 -14.86 2.56
CA LEU A 79 4.89 -13.65 1.74
C LEU A 79 6.27 -13.01 1.52
N ARG A 80 7.12 -12.96 2.56
CA ARG A 80 8.48 -12.41 2.50
C ARG A 80 9.36 -13.07 1.44
N GLU A 81 9.17 -14.37 1.18
CA GLU A 81 9.94 -15.12 0.17
C GLU A 81 9.39 -14.85 -1.23
N ARG A 82 8.07 -14.73 -1.38
CA ARG A 82 7.42 -14.40 -2.66
C ARG A 82 7.71 -13.00 -3.16
N ILE A 83 7.98 -12.06 -2.26
CA ILE A 83 8.39 -10.69 -2.60
C ILE A 83 9.90 -10.48 -2.51
N ALA A 84 10.71 -11.52 -2.28
CA ALA A 84 12.15 -11.37 -2.15
C ALA A 84 12.82 -10.91 -3.46
N VAL A 85 13.89 -10.13 -3.35
CA VAL A 85 14.73 -9.73 -4.49
C VAL A 85 16.13 -10.23 -4.29
N GLU A 86 16.71 -10.83 -5.33
CA GLU A 86 18.06 -11.42 -5.27
C GLU A 86 18.21 -12.40 -4.08
N GLY A 87 17.13 -13.12 -3.74
CA GLY A 87 17.11 -14.08 -2.62
C GLY A 87 17.07 -13.45 -1.22
N LYS A 88 16.87 -12.14 -1.10
CA LYS A 88 16.83 -11.41 0.18
C LYS A 88 15.44 -10.85 0.47
N ASN A 89 15.05 -10.85 1.75
CA ASN A 89 13.80 -10.25 2.22
C ASN A 89 13.96 -8.73 2.27
N GLN A 90 13.60 -8.04 1.20
CA GLN A 90 13.80 -6.60 1.05
C GLN A 90 12.72 -5.97 0.16
N LEU A 91 12.55 -4.66 0.25
CA LEU A 91 11.58 -3.90 -0.54
C LEU A 91 12.30 -2.80 -1.32
N LEU A 92 12.60 -3.05 -2.59
CA LEU A 92 13.35 -2.16 -3.48
C LEU A 92 12.48 -1.52 -4.59
N SER A 93 11.54 -2.27 -5.15
CA SER A 93 10.68 -1.87 -6.27
C SER A 93 9.28 -2.46 -6.13
N VAL A 94 8.29 -1.83 -6.77
CA VAL A 94 6.94 -2.40 -6.87
C VAL A 94 6.86 -3.61 -7.82
N ASP A 95 7.85 -3.79 -8.71
CA ASP A 95 7.88 -4.89 -9.67
C ASP A 95 8.07 -6.27 -8.97
N GLN A 96 8.35 -6.27 -7.66
CA GLN A 96 8.39 -7.46 -6.79
C GLN A 96 7.00 -8.04 -6.50
N PHE A 97 5.94 -7.29 -6.78
CA PHE A 97 4.60 -7.66 -6.37
C PHE A 97 3.79 -8.25 -7.53
N THR A 98 3.04 -9.29 -7.19
CA THR A 98 1.89 -9.75 -7.94
C THR A 98 0.63 -9.20 -7.27
N ARG A 99 -0.51 -9.22 -7.96
CA ARG A 99 -1.79 -8.81 -7.35
C ARG A 99 -2.06 -9.56 -6.04
N GLU A 100 -1.80 -10.87 -6.01
CA GLU A 100 -1.99 -11.69 -4.81
C GLU A 100 -1.04 -11.29 -3.67
N SER A 101 0.25 -11.05 -3.95
CA SER A 101 1.18 -10.65 -2.88
C SER A 101 0.89 -9.24 -2.34
N VAL A 102 0.34 -8.34 -3.16
CA VAL A 102 -0.21 -7.06 -2.68
C VAL A 102 -1.40 -7.29 -1.75
N GLU A 103 -2.38 -8.09 -2.17
CA GLU A 103 -3.56 -8.41 -1.36
C GLU A 103 -3.16 -9.04 -0.02
N ASP A 104 -2.15 -9.92 -0.01
CA ASP A 104 -1.61 -10.53 1.21
C ASP A 104 -0.95 -9.52 2.14
N LEU A 105 -0.17 -8.59 1.61
CA LEU A 105 0.42 -7.51 2.40
C LEU A 105 -0.68 -6.62 3.02
N PHE A 106 -1.73 -6.33 2.26
CA PHE A 106 -2.86 -5.54 2.75
C PHE A 106 -3.64 -6.24 3.86
N ARG A 107 -3.81 -7.58 3.79
CA ARG A 107 -4.35 -8.37 4.91
C ARG A 107 -3.50 -8.21 6.18
N VAL A 108 -2.18 -8.13 6.05
CA VAL A 108 -1.30 -7.82 7.19
C VAL A 108 -1.49 -6.38 7.67
N ALA A 109 -1.62 -5.42 6.75
CA ALA A 109 -1.87 -4.01 7.10
C ALA A 109 -3.19 -3.80 7.85
N ASP A 110 -4.25 -4.54 7.50
CA ASP A 110 -5.52 -4.51 8.22
C ASP A 110 -5.37 -4.96 9.68
N MET A 111 -4.52 -5.96 9.95
CA MET A 111 -4.19 -6.36 11.33
C MET A 111 -3.46 -5.26 12.12
N MET A 112 -2.79 -4.33 11.43
CA MET A 112 -2.08 -3.21 12.05
C MET A 112 -3.00 -2.03 12.38
N GLN A 113 -4.21 -1.98 11.81
CA GLN A 113 -5.14 -0.86 11.98
C GLN A 113 -5.42 -0.52 13.45
N PRO A 114 -5.74 -1.48 14.36
CA PRO A 114 -5.97 -1.15 15.77
C PRO A 114 -4.75 -0.52 16.45
N ILE A 115 -3.54 -0.92 16.04
CA ILE A 115 -2.31 -0.32 16.56
C ILE A 115 -2.13 1.08 15.98
N ALA A 116 -2.31 1.26 14.67
CA ALA A 116 -2.18 2.56 14.00
C ALA A 116 -3.15 3.60 14.59
N ARG A 117 -4.39 3.16 14.85
CA ARG A 117 -5.46 3.94 15.49
C ARG A 117 -5.27 4.17 16.99
N ARG A 118 -4.19 3.65 17.59
CA ARG A 118 -3.89 3.77 19.04
C ARG A 118 -4.96 3.11 19.91
N GLN A 119 -5.67 2.11 19.40
CA GLN A 119 -6.59 1.30 20.21
C GLN A 119 -5.84 0.15 20.90
N LYS A 120 -4.79 -0.35 20.24
CA LYS A 120 -3.91 -1.40 20.75
C LYS A 120 -2.46 -0.97 20.72
N VAL A 121 -1.62 -1.63 21.51
CA VAL A 121 -0.17 -1.60 21.43
C VAL A 121 0.36 -2.97 21.06
N SER A 122 1.53 -3.00 20.42
CA SER A 122 2.28 -4.22 20.11
C SER A 122 3.73 -4.06 20.57
N ARG A 123 4.34 -5.17 20.98
CA ARG A 123 5.76 -5.28 21.31
C ARG A 123 6.45 -6.38 20.49
N VAL A 124 5.91 -6.68 19.31
CA VAL A 124 6.38 -7.78 18.46
C VAL A 124 7.82 -7.58 17.95
N LEU A 125 8.29 -6.33 17.88
CA LEU A 125 9.66 -5.94 17.54
C LEU A 125 10.43 -5.41 18.76
N GLU A 126 10.05 -5.79 19.98
CA GLU A 126 10.79 -5.39 21.18
C GLU A 126 12.26 -5.84 21.09
N GLY A 127 13.17 -4.87 21.23
CA GLY A 127 14.62 -5.09 21.13
C GLY A 127 15.19 -4.92 19.72
N ALA A 128 14.36 -4.91 18.67
CA ALA A 128 14.84 -4.65 17.30
C ALA A 128 15.15 -3.16 17.09
N VAL A 129 16.11 -2.87 16.22
CA VAL A 129 16.58 -1.52 15.89
C VAL A 129 16.46 -1.25 14.38
N LEU A 130 15.85 -0.13 14.02
CA LEU A 130 15.77 0.37 12.64
C LEU A 130 16.87 1.39 12.37
N GLY A 131 17.67 1.18 11.32
CA GLY A 131 18.52 2.21 10.72
C GLY A 131 17.76 3.00 9.67
N ASN A 132 17.43 4.25 9.95
CA ASN A 132 16.58 5.08 9.09
C ASN A 132 17.42 6.19 8.44
N LEU A 133 17.98 5.87 7.27
CA LEU A 133 19.06 6.63 6.61
C LEU A 133 18.52 7.49 5.47
N PHE A 134 18.42 8.79 5.71
CA PHE A 134 17.83 9.74 4.76
C PHE A 134 18.89 10.75 4.28
N PHE A 135 19.42 10.53 3.09
CA PHE A 135 20.45 11.38 2.48
C PHE A 135 19.87 12.56 1.68
N GLU A 136 18.59 12.49 1.30
CA GLU A 136 17.81 13.62 0.77
C GLU A 136 16.66 14.01 1.72
N ALA A 137 16.22 15.28 1.66
CA ALA A 137 15.22 15.82 2.58
C ALA A 137 13.86 15.09 2.47
N SER A 138 13.39 14.55 3.61
CA SER A 138 12.02 14.04 3.73
C SER A 138 11.58 13.84 5.17
N THR A 139 10.77 14.77 5.69
CA THR A 139 10.24 14.66 7.05
C THR A 139 9.17 13.57 7.15
N ARG A 140 8.17 13.58 6.26
CA ARG A 140 7.03 12.65 6.38
C ARG A 140 7.43 11.20 6.21
N THR A 141 8.18 10.87 5.17
CA THR A 141 8.60 9.48 4.92
C THR A 141 9.46 8.98 6.07
N ARG A 142 10.45 9.76 6.54
CA ARG A 142 11.32 9.38 7.65
C ARG A 142 10.55 9.15 8.95
N VAL A 143 9.72 10.13 9.35
CA VAL A 143 8.97 10.09 10.61
C VAL A 143 7.94 8.97 10.61
N SER A 144 7.28 8.71 9.47
CA SER A 144 6.29 7.64 9.37
C SER A 144 6.90 6.24 9.40
N PHE A 145 8.09 6.02 8.80
CA PHE A 145 8.83 4.75 8.98
C PHE A 145 9.25 4.55 10.43
N GLY A 146 9.86 5.56 11.05
CA GLY A 146 10.24 5.47 12.46
C GLY A 146 9.04 5.22 13.37
N SER A 147 7.93 5.93 13.14
CA SER A 147 6.68 5.74 13.89
C SER A 147 6.09 4.35 13.72
N ALA A 148 6.10 3.80 12.50
CA ALA A 148 5.62 2.44 12.24
C ALA A 148 6.46 1.39 12.99
N PHE A 149 7.79 1.53 12.98
CA PHE A 149 8.69 0.63 13.69
C PHE A 149 8.53 0.72 15.22
N CYS A 150 8.44 1.95 15.77
CA CYS A 150 8.18 2.17 17.19
C CYS A 150 6.81 1.63 17.64
N ARG A 151 5.78 1.71 16.80
CA ARG A 151 4.45 1.15 17.10
C ARG A 151 4.43 -0.37 17.21
N LEU A 152 5.39 -1.05 16.60
CA LEU A 152 5.61 -2.49 16.76
C LEU A 152 6.50 -2.81 17.97
N GLY A 153 7.00 -1.81 18.70
CA GLY A 153 7.84 -1.96 19.89
C GLY A 153 9.35 -1.84 19.63
N GLY A 154 9.76 -1.56 18.40
CA GLY A 154 11.17 -1.40 18.04
C GLY A 154 11.74 -0.02 18.34
N SER A 155 13.07 0.09 18.32
CA SER A 155 13.81 1.34 18.47
C SER A 155 14.32 1.85 17.12
N VAL A 156 14.60 3.15 17.01
CA VAL A 156 15.00 3.78 15.74
C VAL A 156 16.28 4.60 15.93
N CYS A 157 17.24 4.37 15.05
CA CYS A 157 18.46 5.16 14.89
C CYS A 157 18.37 5.91 13.55
N ASP A 158 18.24 7.24 13.62
CA ASP A 158 18.04 8.10 12.45
C ASP A 158 19.35 8.82 12.04
N THR A 159 19.56 8.94 10.73
CA THR A 159 20.55 9.87 10.14
C THR A 159 19.88 10.71 9.06
N THR A 160 20.13 12.03 9.06
CA THR A 160 19.56 12.95 8.06
C THR A 160 20.61 13.82 7.39
N GLY A 161 20.54 13.91 6.06
CA GLY A 161 21.34 14.78 5.22
C GLY A 161 22.67 14.16 4.81
N PHE A 162 23.00 14.24 3.52
CA PHE A 162 24.26 13.74 2.96
C PHE A 162 25.48 14.38 3.65
N THR A 163 25.45 15.68 3.90
CA THR A 163 26.56 16.44 4.52
C THR A 163 26.90 16.00 5.95
N PHE A 164 25.95 15.35 6.63
CA PHE A 164 26.11 14.90 8.01
C PHE A 164 26.46 13.41 8.11
N SER A 165 26.60 12.71 6.98
CA SER A 165 27.02 11.31 6.94
C SER A 165 28.52 11.16 6.68
N SER A 166 29.07 10.00 7.01
CA SER A 166 30.43 9.59 6.64
C SER A 166 30.64 9.53 5.13
N MET A 167 29.58 9.40 4.33
CA MET A 167 29.65 9.47 2.87
C MET A 167 30.13 10.84 2.38
N ALA A 168 29.82 11.93 3.10
CA ALA A 168 30.40 13.24 2.79
C ALA A 168 31.92 13.30 3.01
N LYS A 169 32.48 12.37 3.78
CA LYS A 169 33.92 12.19 3.99
C LYS A 169 34.54 11.19 3.00
N GLY A 170 33.76 10.72 2.01
CA GLY A 170 34.21 9.79 0.97
C GLY A 170 34.03 8.31 1.29
N GLU A 171 33.30 7.95 2.37
CA GLU A 171 32.94 6.54 2.63
C GLU A 171 32.03 5.99 1.52
N SER A 172 32.31 4.77 1.07
CA SER A 172 31.51 4.12 0.02
C SER A 172 30.12 3.73 0.55
N ILE A 173 29.13 3.58 -0.36
CA ILE A 173 27.81 3.04 -0.01
C ILE A 173 27.95 1.63 0.58
N TYR A 174 28.82 0.81 0.01
CA TYR A 174 29.09 -0.54 0.48
C TYR A 174 29.56 -0.56 1.94
N ASP A 175 30.59 0.23 2.27
CA ASP A 175 31.14 0.29 3.62
C ASP A 175 30.12 0.85 4.61
N THR A 176 29.43 1.93 4.23
CA THR A 176 28.33 2.51 5.04
C THR A 176 27.28 1.45 5.35
N SER A 177 26.82 0.70 4.33
CA SER A 177 25.83 -0.37 4.49
C SER A 177 26.33 -1.48 5.41
N ARG A 178 27.58 -1.94 5.23
CA ARG A 178 28.19 -2.99 6.05
C ARG A 178 28.27 -2.57 7.51
N VAL A 179 28.79 -1.37 7.79
CA VAL A 179 28.93 -0.83 9.13
C VAL A 179 27.57 -0.70 9.80
N MET A 180 26.62 -0.04 9.12
CA MET A 180 25.28 0.16 9.67
C MET A 180 24.56 -1.17 9.93
N SER A 181 24.75 -2.18 9.06
CA SER A 181 24.13 -3.48 9.25
C SER A 181 24.65 -4.29 10.45
N GLY A 182 25.79 -3.90 11.02
CA GLY A 182 26.25 -4.45 12.30
C GLY A 182 25.55 -3.84 13.51
N TYR A 183 24.82 -2.74 13.34
CA TYR A 183 24.20 -1.97 14.43
C TYR A 183 22.68 -2.09 14.49
N VAL A 184 22.04 -2.51 13.40
CA VAL A 184 20.58 -2.46 13.22
C VAL A 184 20.05 -3.75 12.60
N ASP A 185 18.76 -4.02 12.78
CA ASP A 185 18.07 -5.24 12.30
C ASP A 185 17.34 -5.04 10.97
N ALA A 186 17.08 -3.80 10.58
CA ALA A 186 16.55 -3.42 9.28
C ALA A 186 17.00 -2.01 8.91
N MET A 187 17.04 -1.69 7.61
CA MET A 187 17.33 -0.35 7.12
C MET A 187 16.23 0.20 6.22
N VAL A 188 15.86 1.46 6.42
CA VAL A 188 15.12 2.27 5.44
C VAL A 188 16.10 3.27 4.87
N ILE A 189 16.17 3.34 3.54
CA ILE A 189 17.16 4.18 2.87
C ILE A 189 16.46 5.07 1.87
N ARG A 190 16.84 6.35 1.89
CA ARG A 190 16.42 7.33 0.88
C ARG A 190 17.65 8.08 0.38
N HIS A 191 17.91 7.99 -0.92
CA HIS A 191 19.13 8.51 -1.54
C HIS A 191 18.80 9.31 -2.81
N PRO A 192 19.52 10.40 -3.14
CA PRO A 192 19.23 11.22 -4.32
C PRO A 192 19.58 10.55 -5.65
N GLU A 193 20.48 9.56 -5.64
CA GLU A 193 20.89 8.82 -6.83
C GLU A 193 20.05 7.55 -7.00
N GLN A 194 19.64 7.30 -8.25
CA GLN A 194 18.86 6.13 -8.63
C GLN A 194 19.72 4.87 -8.52
N GLY A 195 19.16 3.79 -7.97
CA GLY A 195 19.86 2.52 -7.81
C GLY A 195 20.78 2.42 -6.58
N SER A 196 21.06 3.53 -5.89
CA SER A 196 21.89 3.50 -4.67
C SER A 196 21.30 2.62 -3.57
N VAL A 197 19.97 2.59 -3.42
CA VAL A 197 19.33 1.72 -2.42
C VAL A 197 19.55 0.23 -2.74
N ALA A 198 19.59 -0.15 -4.01
CA ALA A 198 19.93 -1.51 -4.43
C ALA A 198 21.40 -1.84 -4.12
N GLU A 199 22.32 -0.87 -4.23
CA GLU A 199 23.71 -1.03 -3.83
C GLU A 199 23.84 -1.27 -2.31
N PHE A 200 23.13 -0.48 -1.49
CA PHE A 200 23.05 -0.73 -0.04
C PHE A 200 22.55 -2.15 0.26
N ALA A 201 21.49 -2.58 -0.42
CA ALA A 201 20.89 -3.92 -0.29
C ALA A 201 21.84 -5.06 -0.66
N ARG A 202 22.69 -4.89 -1.68
CA ARG A 202 23.68 -5.90 -2.06
C ARG A 202 24.75 -6.10 -0.99
N ALA A 203 25.11 -5.03 -0.27
CA ALA A 203 26.14 -5.06 0.75
C ALA A 203 25.70 -5.73 2.07
N THR A 204 24.41 -5.96 2.33
CA THR A 204 23.94 -6.51 3.61
C THR A 204 23.00 -7.70 3.49
N ASN A 205 22.76 -8.41 4.60
CA ASN A 205 21.79 -9.50 4.72
C ASN A 205 20.54 -9.11 5.53
N ILE A 206 20.56 -7.96 6.22
CA ILE A 206 19.36 -7.46 6.91
C ILE A 206 18.41 -6.84 5.88
N PRO A 207 17.09 -6.80 6.15
CA PRO A 207 16.13 -6.18 5.26
C PRO A 207 16.44 -4.72 4.96
N VAL A 208 16.38 -4.36 3.68
CA VAL A 208 16.49 -2.98 3.20
C VAL A 208 15.18 -2.55 2.55
N VAL A 209 14.72 -1.35 2.89
CA VAL A 209 13.49 -0.75 2.38
C VAL A 209 13.81 0.55 1.63
N ASN A 210 13.37 0.64 0.38
CA ASN A 210 13.47 1.82 -0.45
C ASN A 210 12.44 2.88 -0.02
N GLY A 211 12.95 3.93 0.64
CA GLY A 211 12.24 5.14 1.00
C GLY A 211 12.27 6.23 -0.08
N GLY A 212 12.85 5.93 -1.25
CA GLY A 212 12.99 6.78 -2.43
C GLY A 212 14.43 6.84 -2.92
N ASP A 213 14.67 6.51 -4.21
CA ASP A 213 15.98 6.60 -4.85
C ASP A 213 15.95 7.54 -6.07
N GLY A 214 16.22 8.83 -5.86
CA GLY A 214 16.30 9.81 -6.94
C GLY A 214 15.03 9.86 -7.83
N PRO A 215 15.13 9.83 -9.18
CA PRO A 215 14.01 9.66 -10.12
C PRO A 215 13.43 8.23 -10.18
N GLY A 216 13.98 7.26 -9.45
CA GLY A 216 13.61 5.85 -9.51
C GLY A 216 12.23 5.57 -8.93
N GLU A 217 12.18 4.87 -7.79
CA GLU A 217 10.92 4.36 -7.27
C GLU A 217 10.66 4.75 -5.81
N HIS A 218 9.40 4.63 -5.38
CA HIS A 218 9.03 4.73 -3.98
C HIS A 218 7.96 3.68 -3.63
N PRO A 219 8.35 2.40 -3.45
CA PRO A 219 7.41 1.30 -3.37
C PRO A 219 6.45 1.39 -2.17
N SER A 220 6.94 1.80 -0.99
CA SER A 220 6.09 1.99 0.19
C SER A 220 5.02 3.08 0.02
N GLN A 221 5.29 4.12 -0.79
CA GLN A 221 4.30 5.14 -1.11
C GLN A 221 3.26 4.61 -2.10
N ALA A 222 3.67 3.87 -3.13
CA ALA A 222 2.73 3.28 -4.06
C ALA A 222 1.79 2.25 -3.39
N LEU A 223 2.32 1.46 -2.44
CA LEU A 223 1.53 0.51 -1.66
C LEU A 223 0.49 1.20 -0.78
N LEU A 224 0.85 2.29 -0.08
CA LEU A 224 -0.12 3.01 0.76
C LEU A 224 -1.15 3.79 -0.07
N ASP A 225 -0.76 4.25 -1.25
CA ASP A 225 -1.66 4.92 -2.20
C ASP A 225 -2.70 3.91 -2.72
N LEU A 226 -2.26 2.74 -3.19
CA LEU A 226 -3.16 1.68 -3.63
C LEU A 226 -4.07 1.18 -2.50
N TYR A 227 -3.54 0.98 -1.29
CA TYR A 227 -4.35 0.60 -0.11
C TYR A 227 -5.44 1.64 0.18
N THR A 228 -5.13 2.92 0.04
CA THR A 228 -6.09 4.01 0.22
C THR A 228 -7.20 3.96 -0.84
N ILE A 229 -6.84 3.77 -2.11
CA ILE A 229 -7.82 3.62 -3.21
C ILE A 229 -8.77 2.47 -2.91
N LEU A 230 -8.24 1.29 -2.56
CA LEU A 230 -9.06 0.10 -2.28
C LEU A 230 -9.95 0.29 -1.05
N THR A 231 -9.45 0.94 0.00
CA THR A 231 -10.23 1.21 1.22
C THR A 231 -11.39 2.17 0.93
N GLU A 232 -11.12 3.26 0.18
CA GLU A 232 -12.16 4.22 -0.21
C GLU A 232 -13.16 3.60 -1.19
N PHE A 233 -12.70 2.80 -2.16
CA PHE A 233 -13.58 2.08 -3.07
C PHE A 233 -14.47 1.07 -2.33
N SER A 234 -13.93 0.34 -1.36
CA SER A 234 -14.74 -0.56 -0.53
C SER A 234 -15.83 0.20 0.23
N ARG A 235 -15.54 1.40 0.73
CA ARG A 235 -16.54 2.27 1.39
C ARG A 235 -17.63 2.73 0.42
N LEU A 236 -17.28 2.95 -0.85
CA LEU A 236 -18.18 3.41 -1.91
C LEU A 236 -18.84 2.27 -2.70
N GLY A 237 -18.54 1.00 -2.41
CA GLY A 237 -19.04 -0.15 -3.17
C GLY A 237 -18.46 -0.26 -4.59
N LYS A 238 -17.27 0.29 -4.83
CA LYS A 238 -16.56 0.28 -6.12
C LYS A 238 -15.45 -0.78 -6.16
N LEU A 239 -15.01 -1.12 -7.37
CA LEU A 239 -13.88 -2.01 -7.63
C LEU A 239 -12.81 -1.25 -8.40
N LEU A 240 -11.54 -1.65 -8.22
CA LEU A 240 -10.44 -1.09 -9.01
C LEU A 240 -10.40 -1.64 -10.43
N ASP A 241 -10.79 -2.89 -10.64
CA ASP A 241 -10.97 -3.44 -11.99
C ASP A 241 -12.07 -2.64 -12.71
N GLY A 242 -11.76 -2.06 -13.86
CA GLY A 242 -12.68 -1.20 -14.62
C GLY A 242 -12.75 0.27 -14.18
N ALA A 243 -12.03 0.67 -13.14
CA ALA A 243 -12.08 2.05 -12.64
C ALA A 243 -11.38 3.05 -13.56
N HIS A 244 -11.77 4.32 -13.45
CA HIS A 244 -11.10 5.42 -14.14
C HIS A 244 -10.22 6.23 -13.18
N ILE A 245 -8.91 6.23 -13.44
CA ILE A 245 -7.90 6.94 -12.64
C ILE A 245 -7.30 8.08 -13.46
N ALA A 246 -7.45 9.32 -12.98
CA ALA A 246 -6.78 10.49 -13.53
C ALA A 246 -5.49 10.76 -12.75
N MET A 247 -4.35 10.80 -13.42
CA MET A 247 -3.05 11.15 -12.86
C MET A 247 -2.63 12.51 -13.40
N VAL A 248 -2.41 13.48 -12.51
CA VAL A 248 -2.31 14.89 -12.87
C VAL A 248 -1.01 15.48 -12.34
N GLY A 249 -0.23 16.16 -13.19
CA GLY A 249 0.91 16.96 -12.77
C GLY A 249 2.21 16.60 -13.48
N ASP A 250 3.29 16.49 -12.69
CA ASP A 250 4.62 16.12 -13.15
C ASP A 250 4.68 14.59 -13.24
N LEU A 251 4.31 14.07 -14.41
CA LEU A 251 4.30 12.65 -14.71
C LEU A 251 5.67 12.16 -15.21
N LYS A 252 6.58 13.06 -15.57
CA LYS A 252 7.91 12.72 -16.06
C LYS A 252 8.87 12.36 -14.94
N TYR A 253 8.85 13.14 -13.86
CA TYR A 253 9.80 12.97 -12.75
C TYR A 253 9.15 12.49 -11.45
N GLY A 254 7.82 12.34 -11.43
CA GLY A 254 7.07 11.88 -10.27
C GLY A 254 7.26 10.38 -9.99
N ARG A 255 8.31 10.00 -9.25
CA ARG A 255 8.55 8.59 -8.86
C ARG A 255 7.35 7.91 -8.18
N THR A 256 6.54 8.66 -7.43
CA THR A 256 5.35 8.09 -6.76
C THR A 256 4.28 7.71 -7.75
N VAL A 257 4.05 8.52 -8.79
CA VAL A 257 3.08 8.21 -9.85
C VAL A 257 3.58 7.05 -10.72
N HIS A 258 4.90 6.97 -10.95
CA HIS A 258 5.52 5.83 -11.66
C HIS A 258 5.31 4.52 -10.92
N SER A 259 5.62 4.47 -9.62
CA SER A 259 5.42 3.25 -8.83
C SER A 259 3.92 2.91 -8.68
N LEU A 260 3.04 3.91 -8.54
CA LEU A 260 1.60 3.68 -8.37
C LEU A 260 0.95 3.13 -9.66
N ILE A 261 1.24 3.70 -10.83
CA ILE A 261 0.66 3.21 -12.09
C ILE A 261 1.11 1.78 -12.39
N LYS A 262 2.37 1.42 -12.09
CA LYS A 262 2.88 0.05 -12.20
C LYS A 262 2.10 -0.94 -11.32
N LEU A 263 1.82 -0.58 -10.06
CA LEU A 263 1.01 -1.43 -9.17
C LEU A 263 -0.43 -1.55 -9.65
N MET A 264 -1.06 -0.45 -10.07
CA MET A 264 -2.43 -0.49 -10.58
C MET A 264 -2.53 -1.24 -11.91
N ALA A 265 -1.45 -1.34 -12.68
CA ALA A 265 -1.40 -2.15 -13.88
C ALA A 265 -1.58 -3.66 -13.62
N LEU A 266 -1.45 -4.12 -12.37
CA LEU A 266 -1.78 -5.49 -11.96
C LEU A 266 -3.29 -5.80 -11.99
N TYR A 267 -4.12 -4.75 -12.09
CA TYR A 267 -5.58 -4.83 -12.22
C TYR A 267 -5.99 -4.76 -13.70
N LYS A 268 -7.25 -5.09 -13.98
CA LYS A 268 -7.77 -5.27 -15.34
C LYS A 268 -8.67 -4.12 -15.75
N ASN A 269 -8.60 -3.78 -17.04
CA ASN A 269 -9.50 -2.83 -17.69
C ASN A 269 -9.54 -1.45 -17.00
N VAL A 270 -8.46 -1.06 -16.32
CA VAL A 270 -8.34 0.26 -15.68
C VAL A 270 -8.13 1.30 -16.77
N LYS A 271 -8.90 2.38 -16.74
CA LYS A 271 -8.66 3.54 -17.60
C LYS A 271 -7.74 4.52 -16.86
N PHE A 272 -6.63 4.89 -17.48
CA PHE A 272 -5.72 5.91 -16.98
C PHE A 272 -5.78 7.15 -17.87
N SER A 273 -6.22 8.28 -17.30
CA SER A 273 -6.10 9.59 -17.92
C SER A 273 -4.85 10.28 -17.38
N LEU A 274 -3.82 10.38 -18.21
CA LEU A 274 -2.53 10.99 -17.88
C LEU A 274 -2.56 12.45 -18.30
N VAL A 275 -2.71 13.35 -17.33
CA VAL A 275 -2.84 14.79 -17.55
C VAL A 275 -1.55 15.47 -17.11
N SER A 276 -0.81 16.05 -18.05
CA SER A 276 0.44 16.74 -17.75
C SER A 276 0.63 17.97 -18.65
N PRO A 277 1.31 19.02 -18.16
CA PRO A 277 1.83 20.06 -19.03
C PRO A 277 2.82 19.48 -20.05
N LYS A 278 3.01 20.21 -21.15
CA LYS A 278 3.98 19.83 -22.20
C LYS A 278 5.38 19.73 -21.60
N GLY A 279 6.09 18.64 -21.89
CA GLY A 279 7.43 18.34 -21.39
C GLY A 279 7.48 17.58 -20.06
N LEU A 280 6.33 17.36 -19.41
CA LEU A 280 6.17 16.60 -18.17
C LEU A 280 5.36 15.31 -18.36
N GLU A 281 5.29 14.81 -19.59
CA GLU A 281 4.55 13.61 -19.95
C GLU A 281 5.16 12.34 -19.30
N MET A 282 4.28 11.35 -19.08
CA MET A 282 4.68 10.05 -18.56
C MET A 282 5.69 9.38 -19.51
N PRO A 283 6.81 8.81 -19.00
CA PRO A 283 7.75 8.07 -19.83
C PRO A 283 7.10 6.90 -20.59
N SER A 284 7.48 6.72 -21.85
CA SER A 284 6.88 5.72 -22.74
C SER A 284 6.97 4.28 -22.22
N TYR A 285 8.08 3.92 -21.57
CA TYR A 285 8.26 2.58 -20.99
C TYR A 285 7.25 2.29 -19.86
N ILE A 286 6.82 3.31 -19.11
CA ILE A 286 5.80 3.18 -18.07
C ILE A 286 4.42 3.02 -18.71
N ILE A 287 4.13 3.80 -19.77
CA ILE A 287 2.89 3.67 -20.54
C ILE A 287 2.74 2.24 -21.09
N GLU A 288 3.81 1.69 -21.67
CA GLU A 288 3.82 0.33 -22.20
C GLU A 288 3.54 -0.71 -21.10
N GLN A 289 4.18 -0.57 -19.94
CA GLN A 289 3.94 -1.46 -18.79
C GLN A 289 2.50 -1.33 -18.28
N ALA A 290 1.97 -0.12 -18.20
CA ALA A 290 0.63 0.17 -17.70
C ALA A 290 -0.48 -0.33 -18.63
N SER A 291 -0.23 -0.36 -19.94
CA SER A 291 -1.18 -0.77 -20.99
C SER A 291 -1.50 -2.28 -21.02
N ARG A 292 -0.87 -3.06 -20.13
CA ARG A 292 -1.13 -4.50 -19.99
C ARG A 292 -2.51 -4.75 -19.39
N ASN A 293 -2.96 -6.00 -19.34
CA ASN A 293 -4.20 -6.42 -18.67
C ASN A 293 -5.50 -5.73 -19.17
N GLY A 294 -5.51 -5.26 -20.42
CA GLY A 294 -6.67 -4.58 -21.02
C GLY A 294 -6.83 -3.13 -20.58
N ASN A 295 -5.83 -2.55 -19.92
CA ASN A 295 -5.87 -1.18 -19.46
C ASN A 295 -5.81 -0.19 -20.64
N ILE A 296 -6.52 0.93 -20.49
CA ILE A 296 -6.63 1.98 -21.50
C ILE A 296 -5.84 3.18 -21.01
N ILE A 297 -4.88 3.65 -21.80
CA ILE A 297 -4.08 4.85 -21.48
C ILE A 297 -4.47 5.99 -22.42
N GLU A 298 -4.93 7.11 -21.85
CA GLU A 298 -5.22 8.33 -22.58
C GLU A 298 -4.31 9.45 -22.06
N GLN A 299 -3.54 10.08 -22.96
CA GLN A 299 -2.78 11.28 -22.63
C GLN A 299 -3.61 12.52 -22.92
N LYS A 300 -3.72 13.43 -21.96
CA LYS A 300 -4.52 14.66 -22.04
C LYS A 300 -3.67 15.86 -21.63
N THR A 301 -4.03 17.03 -22.14
CA THR A 301 -3.36 18.30 -21.82
C THR A 301 -4.22 19.24 -20.99
N SER A 302 -5.52 18.96 -20.85
CA SER A 302 -6.46 19.77 -20.06
C SER A 302 -7.05 18.97 -18.89
N LEU A 303 -7.26 19.64 -17.76
CA LEU A 303 -7.95 19.04 -16.62
C LEU A 303 -9.39 18.65 -16.97
N ALA A 304 -10.11 19.50 -17.70
CA ALA A 304 -11.49 19.26 -18.09
C ALA A 304 -11.69 17.90 -18.80
N GLU A 305 -10.82 17.56 -19.75
CA GLU A 305 -10.90 16.29 -20.47
C GLU A 305 -10.42 15.10 -19.63
N GLY A 306 -9.38 15.29 -18.82
CA GLY A 306 -8.77 14.21 -18.05
C GLY A 306 -9.53 13.83 -16.79
N LEU A 307 -10.26 14.77 -16.17
CA LEU A 307 -10.99 14.56 -14.92
C LEU A 307 -12.42 14.05 -15.13
N ALA A 308 -12.97 14.22 -16.35
CA ALA A 308 -14.34 13.84 -16.67
C ALA A 308 -14.60 12.35 -16.39
N GLY A 309 -15.47 12.08 -15.41
CA GLY A 309 -15.83 10.72 -15.01
C GLY A 309 -14.71 9.93 -14.32
N ALA A 310 -13.70 10.60 -13.75
CA ALA A 310 -12.66 9.93 -12.96
C ALA A 310 -13.21 9.47 -11.60
N ASP A 311 -12.91 8.22 -11.22
CA ASP A 311 -13.17 7.70 -9.88
C ASP A 311 -12.10 8.15 -8.89
N VAL A 312 -10.86 8.31 -9.34
CA VAL A 312 -9.73 8.78 -8.53
C VAL A 312 -8.97 9.86 -9.31
N ILE A 313 -8.63 10.95 -8.63
CA ILE A 313 -7.68 11.96 -9.08
C ILE A 313 -6.44 11.85 -8.20
N TYR A 314 -5.29 11.55 -8.82
CA TYR A 314 -4.00 11.53 -8.15
C TYR A 314 -3.15 12.71 -8.64
N ALA A 315 -3.13 13.78 -7.86
CA ALA A 315 -2.40 15.00 -8.18
C ALA A 315 -0.97 14.96 -7.65
N THR A 316 -0.01 15.48 -8.42
CA THR A 316 1.39 15.59 -8.04
C THR A 316 1.87 17.03 -8.11
N ARG A 317 2.88 17.36 -7.29
CA ARG A 317 3.58 18.66 -7.35
C ARG A 317 4.62 18.68 -8.46
N VAL A 318 4.95 19.88 -8.93
CA VAL A 318 6.14 20.11 -9.76
C VAL A 318 7.41 19.80 -8.94
N GLN A 319 8.30 18.96 -9.49
CA GLN A 319 9.61 18.70 -8.89
C GLN A 319 10.61 19.81 -9.24
N LYS A 320 10.44 21.03 -8.68
CA LYS A 320 11.28 22.21 -8.98
C LYS A 320 12.78 21.89 -8.92
N GLU A 321 13.18 21.07 -7.96
CA GLU A 321 14.56 20.64 -7.76
C GLU A 321 15.17 19.83 -8.93
N ARG A 322 14.40 19.51 -9.96
CA ARG A 322 14.84 18.79 -11.16
C ARG A 322 14.92 19.65 -12.41
N PHE A 323 14.54 20.93 -12.32
CA PHE A 323 14.67 21.88 -13.43
C PHE A 323 15.99 22.65 -13.30
N ALA A 324 16.70 22.82 -14.41
CA ALA A 324 17.94 23.59 -14.45
C ALA A 324 17.72 25.12 -14.52
N ASN A 325 16.51 25.56 -14.92
CA ASN A 325 16.17 26.97 -15.13
C ASN A 325 14.90 27.35 -14.34
N GLU A 326 14.84 28.60 -13.85
CA GLU A 326 13.77 29.17 -13.00
C GLU A 326 12.43 29.41 -13.73
N GLU A 327 12.35 29.28 -15.05
CA GLU A 327 11.12 29.59 -15.82
C GLU A 327 9.96 28.57 -15.62
N ASN A 328 10.20 27.41 -15.00
CA ASN A 328 9.19 26.37 -14.74
C ASN A 328 8.95 26.16 -13.24
N GLU A 329 8.61 27.25 -12.54
CA GLU A 329 8.46 27.27 -11.09
C GLU A 329 7.07 26.86 -10.56
N GLY A 330 6.22 26.27 -11.37
CA GLY A 330 4.89 25.84 -10.92
C GLY A 330 3.99 25.49 -12.09
N TYR A 331 2.78 25.03 -11.80
CA TYR A 331 1.79 24.90 -12.84
C TYR A 331 1.12 26.23 -13.16
N THR A 332 0.55 26.36 -14.36
CA THR A 332 -0.37 27.45 -14.63
C THR A 332 -1.60 27.32 -13.71
N PRO A 333 -2.28 28.42 -13.36
CA PRO A 333 -3.49 28.37 -12.53
C PRO A 333 -4.56 27.42 -13.09
N ASP A 334 -4.66 27.30 -14.42
CA ASP A 334 -5.59 26.41 -15.12
C ASP A 334 -5.34 24.92 -14.86
N PHE A 335 -4.18 24.57 -14.30
CA PHE A 335 -3.80 23.21 -13.95
C PHE A 335 -3.98 22.88 -12.46
N GLN A 336 -4.47 23.82 -11.66
CA GLN A 336 -4.70 23.61 -10.23
C GLN A 336 -5.94 22.75 -9.99
N ILE A 337 -5.77 21.66 -9.23
CA ILE A 337 -6.92 20.91 -8.70
C ILE A 337 -7.57 21.73 -7.59
N ASN A 338 -8.78 22.24 -7.83
CA ASN A 338 -9.56 23.06 -6.89
C ASN A 338 -11.02 22.62 -6.83
N ARG A 339 -11.82 23.23 -5.95
CA ARG A 339 -13.24 22.85 -5.81
C ARG A 339 -14.03 23.06 -7.09
N ALA A 340 -13.81 24.18 -7.78
CA ALA A 340 -14.54 24.52 -9.00
C ALA A 340 -14.37 23.48 -10.12
N ILE A 341 -13.13 23.01 -10.36
CA ILE A 341 -12.86 22.01 -11.40
C ILE A 341 -13.44 20.65 -11.02
N ILE A 342 -13.34 20.25 -9.76
CA ILE A 342 -13.88 18.95 -9.32
C ILE A 342 -15.42 18.98 -9.37
N ASP A 343 -16.06 20.06 -8.95
CA ASP A 343 -17.53 20.20 -9.04
C ASP A 343 -18.04 20.22 -10.48
N ALA A 344 -17.25 20.74 -11.42
CA ALA A 344 -17.63 20.81 -12.83
C ALA A 344 -17.52 19.47 -13.57
N TYR A 345 -16.54 18.63 -13.23
CA TYR A 345 -16.19 17.45 -14.05
C TYR A 345 -16.25 16.10 -13.33
N CYS A 346 -16.40 16.09 -12.00
CA CYS A 346 -16.28 14.88 -11.21
C CYS A 346 -17.57 14.52 -10.45
N SER A 347 -17.70 13.24 -10.12
CA SER A 347 -18.81 12.76 -9.30
C SER A 347 -18.62 13.18 -7.84
N PRO A 348 -19.70 13.29 -7.03
CA PRO A 348 -19.59 13.38 -5.57
C PRO A 348 -18.82 12.23 -4.93
N GLU A 349 -18.69 11.09 -5.62
CA GLU A 349 -17.94 9.90 -5.17
C GLU A 349 -16.51 9.82 -5.72
N THR A 350 -16.03 10.83 -6.45
CA THR A 350 -14.64 10.88 -6.89
C THR A 350 -13.72 11.07 -5.69
N ILE A 351 -12.59 10.37 -5.66
CA ILE A 351 -11.59 10.47 -4.59
C ILE A 351 -10.42 11.32 -5.07
N VAL A 352 -10.00 12.31 -4.28
CA VAL A 352 -8.88 13.21 -4.60
C VAL A 352 -7.70 12.91 -3.67
N MET A 353 -6.58 12.51 -4.26
CA MET A 353 -5.36 12.07 -3.59
C MET A 353 -4.16 12.90 -4.02
N HIS A 354 -3.17 12.96 -3.14
CA HIS A 354 -1.89 13.65 -3.39
C HIS A 354 -0.84 13.08 -2.42
N PRO A 355 0.34 12.65 -2.87
CA PRO A 355 1.36 12.03 -2.01
C PRO A 355 1.99 13.00 -0.98
N LEU A 356 1.55 14.27 -1.01
CA LEU A 356 2.12 15.43 -0.34
C LEU A 356 3.64 15.65 -0.63
N PRO A 357 4.22 16.83 -0.32
CA PRO A 357 3.56 18.03 0.19
C PRO A 357 2.72 18.64 -0.90
N ARG A 358 1.55 19.17 -0.52
CA ARG A 358 0.87 20.20 -1.29
C ARG A 358 1.73 21.46 -1.22
N ASP A 359 2.17 21.96 -2.36
CA ASP A 359 2.97 23.18 -2.42
C ASP A 359 2.07 24.40 -2.25
N SER A 360 2.08 24.97 -1.03
CA SER A 360 1.23 26.11 -0.68
C SER A 360 1.85 27.46 -1.03
N ARG A 361 3.00 27.48 -1.72
CA ARG A 361 3.62 28.72 -2.16
C ARG A 361 2.80 29.36 -3.29
N PRO A 362 2.72 30.70 -3.36
CA PRO A 362 2.07 31.38 -4.47
C PRO A 362 2.61 30.89 -5.82
N GLY A 363 1.70 30.53 -6.73
CA GLY A 363 2.06 30.11 -8.10
C GLY A 363 2.42 28.62 -8.26
N ALA A 364 2.45 27.81 -7.20
CA ALA A 364 2.75 26.39 -7.34
C ALA A 364 1.62 25.59 -8.01
N ASN A 365 0.37 25.92 -7.66
CA ASN A 365 -0.85 25.50 -8.35
C ASN A 365 -1.02 23.97 -8.52
N ASP A 366 -0.57 23.15 -7.56
CA ASP A 366 -0.76 21.68 -7.61
C ASP A 366 -2.14 21.25 -7.08
N LEU A 367 -2.49 21.64 -5.87
CA LEU A 367 -3.74 21.33 -5.19
C LEU A 367 -4.15 22.54 -4.34
N SER A 368 -5.42 22.93 -4.42
CA SER A 368 -5.94 24.10 -3.70
C SER A 368 -6.34 23.77 -2.25
N VAL A 369 -6.37 24.81 -1.41
CA VAL A 369 -6.78 24.73 0.01
C VAL A 369 -8.29 24.81 0.21
N ASP A 370 -9.05 25.24 -0.80
CA ASP A 370 -10.52 25.27 -0.80
C ASP A 370 -11.17 23.87 -0.72
N LEU A 371 -10.36 22.83 -0.91
CA LEU A 371 -10.72 21.43 -0.77
C LEU A 371 -10.53 20.87 0.64
N ASN A 372 -9.97 21.63 1.60
CA ASN A 372 -9.66 21.11 2.94
C ASN A 372 -10.87 20.48 3.65
N HIS A 373 -12.08 21.00 3.41
CA HIS A 373 -13.34 20.48 3.96
C HIS A 373 -14.15 19.68 2.93
N ASP A 374 -13.55 19.31 1.80
CA ASP A 374 -14.22 18.51 0.78
C ASP A 374 -14.19 17.02 1.15
N PRO A 375 -15.33 16.32 1.21
CA PRO A 375 -15.36 14.90 1.57
C PRO A 375 -14.61 14.01 0.56
N ARG A 376 -14.47 14.47 -0.69
CA ARG A 376 -13.72 13.77 -1.75
C ARG A 376 -12.21 13.80 -1.49
N LEU A 377 -11.72 14.79 -0.74
CA LEU A 377 -10.29 14.94 -0.45
C LEU A 377 -9.84 13.87 0.56
N ALA A 378 -8.93 13.00 0.14
CA ALA A 378 -8.45 11.86 0.92
C ALA A 378 -6.99 11.98 1.38
N ILE A 379 -6.33 13.13 1.19
CA ILE A 379 -4.88 13.29 1.42
C ILE A 379 -4.42 12.93 2.85
N PHE A 380 -5.24 13.21 3.87
CA PHE A 380 -4.89 12.87 5.26
C PHE A 380 -5.16 11.40 5.58
N ARG A 381 -6.28 10.86 5.08
CA ARG A 381 -6.59 9.42 5.15
C ARG A 381 -5.50 8.59 4.46
N GLN A 382 -5.02 9.08 3.31
CA GLN A 382 -3.87 8.56 2.59
C GLN A 382 -2.60 8.58 3.45
N THR A 383 -2.25 9.71 4.08
CA THR A 383 -1.06 9.74 4.94
C THR A 383 -1.16 8.81 6.15
N ASP A 384 -2.35 8.70 6.75
CA ASP A 384 -2.59 7.86 7.92
C ASP A 384 -2.48 6.37 7.58
N ASN A 385 -2.97 5.97 6.41
CA ASN A 385 -2.79 4.63 5.84
C ASN A 385 -1.31 4.27 5.61
N GLY A 386 -0.43 5.27 5.55
CA GLY A 386 1.01 5.06 5.51
C GLY A 386 1.61 4.43 6.76
N ILE A 387 0.95 4.50 7.92
CA ILE A 387 1.42 3.84 9.16
C ILE A 387 1.18 2.33 9.13
N PRO A 388 -0.06 1.81 8.99
CA PRO A 388 -0.33 0.38 8.98
C PRO A 388 0.38 -0.35 7.84
N ILE A 389 0.52 0.28 6.66
CA ILE A 389 1.25 -0.31 5.53
C ILE A 389 2.74 -0.46 5.86
N ARG A 390 3.38 0.56 6.43
CA ARG A 390 4.80 0.46 6.83
C ARG A 390 5.00 -0.53 7.96
N MET A 391 4.06 -0.64 8.90
CA MET A 391 4.06 -1.68 9.93
C MET A 391 3.99 -3.08 9.31
N ALA A 392 3.10 -3.29 8.34
CA ALA A 392 2.98 -4.56 7.62
C ALA A 392 4.26 -4.92 6.86
N ILE A 393 4.89 -3.95 6.19
CA ILE A 393 6.18 -4.13 5.52
C ILE A 393 7.23 -4.64 6.51
N PHE A 394 7.40 -3.98 7.66
CA PHE A 394 8.37 -4.43 8.66
C PHE A 394 8.03 -5.81 9.23
N ALA A 395 6.76 -6.04 9.56
CA ALA A 395 6.32 -7.32 10.11
C ALA A 395 6.61 -8.48 9.15
N VAL A 396 6.33 -8.31 7.85
CA VAL A 396 6.58 -9.32 6.80
C VAL A 396 8.07 -9.51 6.58
N LEU A 397 8.84 -8.43 6.39
CA LEU A 397 10.28 -8.55 6.08
C LEU A 397 11.08 -9.18 7.22
N LEU A 398 10.68 -8.95 8.47
CA LEU A 398 11.27 -9.57 9.66
C LEU A 398 10.63 -10.92 10.01
N GLY A 399 9.57 -11.35 9.31
CA GLY A 399 8.90 -12.64 9.50
C GLY A 399 8.16 -12.78 10.83
N VAL A 400 7.59 -11.69 11.34
CA VAL A 400 6.89 -11.63 12.62
C VAL A 400 5.39 -11.36 12.48
N GLU A 401 4.85 -11.31 11.25
CA GLU A 401 3.45 -10.99 10.99
C GLU A 401 2.47 -11.93 11.71
N GLY A 402 2.82 -13.21 11.86
CA GLY A 402 2.02 -14.21 12.60
C GLY A 402 2.05 -14.04 14.12
N LEU A 403 2.98 -13.24 14.66
CA LEU A 403 3.14 -12.99 16.09
C LEU A 403 2.42 -11.71 16.57
N VAL A 404 2.03 -10.85 15.64
CA VAL A 404 1.45 -9.53 15.95
C VAL A 404 0.20 -9.65 16.82
N GLN A 405 -0.75 -10.50 16.45
CA GLN A 405 -2.00 -10.68 17.20
C GLN A 405 -1.76 -11.13 18.64
N HIS A 406 -0.79 -12.02 18.86
CA HIS A 406 -0.41 -12.52 20.18
C HIS A 406 0.24 -11.45 21.06
N SER A 407 0.78 -10.39 20.45
CA SER A 407 1.43 -9.28 21.15
C SER A 407 0.49 -8.13 21.50
N LEU A 408 -0.77 -8.15 21.02
CA LEU A 408 -1.71 -7.03 21.18
C LEU A 408 -2.14 -6.85 22.64
N ARG A 409 -2.12 -5.60 23.09
CA ARG A 409 -2.65 -5.17 24.40
C ARG A 409 -3.42 -3.87 24.24
N ASP A 410 -4.33 -3.57 25.16
CA ASP A 410 -5.00 -2.27 25.17
C ASP A 410 -4.01 -1.13 25.44
N VAL A 411 -4.24 0.03 24.84
CA VAL A 411 -3.52 1.24 25.22
C VAL A 411 -3.86 1.66 26.65
N THR A 412 -2.88 2.21 27.35
CA THR A 412 -3.03 2.69 28.73
C THR A 412 -3.08 4.21 28.83
N TRP A 413 -3.06 4.91 27.69
CA TRP A 413 -3.15 6.37 27.60
C TRP A 413 -4.37 6.79 26.80
N GLN A 414 -4.83 8.02 27.02
CA GLN A 414 -5.92 8.61 26.24
C GLN A 414 -5.38 9.13 24.91
N HIS A 415 -6.13 8.89 23.84
CA HIS A 415 -5.89 9.48 22.53
C HIS A 415 -7.15 10.21 22.07
N PRO A 416 -7.04 11.24 21.22
CA PRO A 416 -8.22 11.89 20.68
C PRO A 416 -8.99 10.93 19.75
N SER A 417 -10.29 11.13 19.62
CA SER A 417 -11.14 10.38 18.67
C SER A 417 -10.91 10.79 17.21
N HIS A 418 -10.30 11.96 16.99
CA HIS A 418 -9.96 12.54 15.69
C HIS A 418 -8.52 13.06 15.70
N VAL A 419 -7.82 13.04 14.55
CA VAL A 419 -6.45 13.60 14.46
C VAL A 419 -6.53 15.07 14.03
N GLY A 420 -7.21 15.35 12.93
CA GLY A 420 -7.57 16.69 12.49
C GLY A 420 -8.81 17.21 13.24
N PRO A 421 -8.95 18.54 13.38
CA PRO A 421 -10.08 19.16 14.07
C PRO A 421 -11.42 18.90 13.36
N ASP A 422 -11.38 18.74 12.03
CA ASP A 422 -12.55 18.55 11.18
C ASP A 422 -12.61 17.13 10.56
N ASP A 423 -11.73 16.23 11.00
CA ASP A 423 -11.74 14.85 10.52
C ASP A 423 -12.99 14.13 11.02
N SER A 424 -13.55 13.25 10.20
CA SER A 424 -14.55 12.29 10.67
C SER A 424 -13.91 11.25 11.58
N VAL A 425 -14.70 10.64 12.49
CA VAL A 425 -14.24 9.54 13.36
C VAL A 425 -13.58 8.48 12.47
N PHE A 426 -12.33 8.10 12.79
CA PHE A 426 -11.46 7.18 12.05
C PHE A 426 -12.25 6.11 11.27
N HIS A 427 -12.63 6.46 10.03
CA HIS A 427 -13.38 5.62 9.10
C HIS A 427 -14.54 4.81 9.73
N GLY A 428 -15.60 5.50 10.18
CA GLY A 428 -17.03 5.14 10.04
C GLY A 428 -17.50 3.67 9.95
N LEU A 429 -16.81 2.72 10.57
CA LEU A 429 -17.30 1.38 10.85
C LEU A 429 -17.66 1.37 12.34
N GLU A 430 -18.93 1.66 12.62
CA GLU A 430 -19.56 1.22 13.87
C GLU A 430 -19.58 -0.31 13.95
#